data_AF-A0AAE1DYD2-F1
#
_entry.id   AF-A0AAE1DYD2-F1
#
_cell.length_a   1.000
_cell.length_b   1.000
_cell.length_c   1.000
_cell.angle_alpha   90.00
_cell.angle_beta   90.00
_cell.angle_gamma   90.00
#
_symmetry.space_group_name_H-M   'P 1'
#
loop_
_entity.id
_entity.type
_entity.pdbx_description
1 polymer ?
#
loop_
_entity_poly.entity_id
_entity_poly.type
_entity_poly.pdbx_seq_one_letter_code
_entity_poly.pdbx_strand_id
1 'polypeptide(L)' 'MRTTNQIKCLLDGCDDWDVSAELPEWYSHPSIIKETRLRPDIVIHSASTQQLIMVELTVPYENRMERPTSTKGRNT' A
#
# COMPACT_ATOMS: atom_id res chain seq x y z
N MET A 1 12.07 -7.26 38.25
CA MET A 1 12.15 -7.47 36.79
C MET A 1 10.75 -7.46 36.23
N ARG A 2 10.37 -6.46 35.43
CA ARG A 2 9.09 -6.44 34.72
C ARG A 2 9.32 -7.01 33.32
N THR A 3 8.96 -8.27 33.11
CA THR A 3 8.78 -8.82 31.76
C THR A 3 7.41 -8.37 31.27
N THR A 4 7.32 -7.12 30.81
CA THR A 4 6.22 -6.75 29.91
C THR A 4 6.35 -7.61 28.67
N ASN A 5 5.30 -8.37 28.35
CA ASN A 5 5.15 -9.03 27.07
C ASN A 5 5.14 -7.92 26.01
N GLN A 6 6.32 -7.58 25.48
CA GLN A 6 6.48 -6.48 24.53
C GLN A 6 5.73 -6.88 23.28
N ILE A 7 4.59 -6.24 23.03
CA ILE A 7 3.87 -6.39 21.76
C ILE A 7 4.78 -5.81 20.71
N LYS A 8 5.44 -6.69 19.95
CA LYS A 8 6.37 -6.29 18.90
C LYS A 8 5.55 -5.69 17.75
N CYS A 9 5.65 -4.38 17.56
CA CYS A 9 5.10 -3.67 16.42
C CYS A 9 5.95 -3.98 15.18
N LEU A 10 5.34 -3.94 13.98
CA LEU A 10 6.05 -4.12 12.72
C LEU A 10 7.16 -3.08 12.53
N LEU A 11 6.93 -1.86 13.02
CA LEU A 11 7.86 -0.73 12.92
C LEU A 11 8.73 -0.57 14.19
N ASP A 12 8.77 -1.56 15.08
CA ASP A 12 9.67 -1.51 16.22
C ASP A 12 11.14 -1.56 15.76
N GLY A 13 12.02 -0.89 16.52
CA GLY A 13 13.47 -1.00 16.39
C GLY A 13 14.17 0.22 15.80
N CYS A 14 13.44 1.21 15.29
CA CYS A 14 13.97 2.52 14.94
C CYS A 14 12.88 3.60 14.88
N ASP A 15 13.31 4.87 14.93
CA ASP A 15 12.43 6.04 14.94
C ASP A 15 12.50 6.85 13.63
N ASP A 16 13.29 6.39 12.66
CA ASP A 16 13.61 7.09 11.40
C ASP A 16 12.81 6.56 10.20
N TRP A 17 11.62 6.00 10.46
CA TRP A 17 10.76 5.50 9.39
C TRP A 17 10.27 6.65 8.50
N ASP A 18 10.62 6.56 7.22
CA ASP A 18 10.09 7.41 6.17
C ASP A 18 8.98 6.66 5.42
N VAL A 19 7.86 7.35 5.17
CA VAL A 19 6.67 6.77 4.55
C VAL A 19 6.31 7.58 3.32
N SER A 20 6.02 6.89 2.24
CA SER A 20 5.70 7.52 0.98
C SER A 20 4.68 6.72 0.19
N ALA A 21 3.75 7.44 -0.44
CA ALA A 21 2.68 6.90 -1.24
C ALA A 21 2.43 7.86 -2.41
N GLU A 22 2.52 7.39 -3.66
CA GLU A 22 1.87 8.00 -4.85
C GLU A 22 2.43 7.45 -6.17
N LEU A 23 1.52 7.04 -7.05
CA LEU A 23 1.71 6.70 -8.46
C LEU A 23 1.63 7.98 -9.31
N PRO A 24 2.75 8.68 -9.63
CA PRO A 24 3.36 8.46 -10.95
C PRO A 24 4.90 8.61 -11.02
N GLU A 25 5.53 9.26 -10.04
CA GLU A 25 6.92 9.74 -10.11
C GLU A 25 7.77 9.27 -8.92
N TRP A 26 8.11 7.97 -8.89
CA TRP A 26 9.03 7.41 -7.87
C TRP A 26 10.52 7.69 -8.10
N TYR A 27 10.85 8.79 -8.78
CA TYR A 27 12.25 9.16 -9.02
C TYR A 27 12.97 9.65 -7.76
N SER A 28 12.24 10.05 -6.71
CA SER A 28 12.80 10.58 -5.45
C SER A 28 13.06 9.51 -4.37
N HIS A 29 12.74 8.25 -4.64
CA HIS A 29 12.77 7.17 -3.64
C HIS A 29 14.13 6.48 -3.46
N PRO A 30 14.30 5.69 -2.36
CA PRO A 30 15.47 4.87 -2.11
C PRO A 30 15.90 4.07 -3.35
N SER A 31 17.22 3.95 -3.56
CA SER A 31 17.82 3.35 -4.77
C SER A 31 17.27 1.96 -5.11
N ILE A 32 16.95 1.16 -4.10
CA ILE A 32 16.37 -0.19 -4.23
C ILE A 32 15.06 -0.22 -5.05
N ILE A 33 14.25 0.83 -5.00
CA ILE A 33 13.01 0.93 -5.79
C ILE A 33 13.32 1.26 -7.26
N LYS A 34 14.38 2.04 -7.49
CA LYS A 34 14.86 2.36 -8.85
C LYS A 34 15.41 1.13 -9.56
N GLU A 35 16.09 0.26 -8.82
CA GLU A 35 16.70 -0.98 -9.36
C GLU A 35 15.66 -2.03 -9.72
N THR A 36 14.68 -2.25 -8.83
CA THR A 36 13.67 -3.30 -9.02
C THR A 36 12.61 -2.93 -10.06
N ARG A 37 12.40 -1.62 -10.30
CA ARG A 37 11.34 -1.07 -11.17
C ARG A 37 9.92 -1.47 -10.74
N LEU A 38 9.78 -2.14 -9.60
CA LEU A 38 8.51 -2.54 -9.03
C LEU A 38 7.79 -1.32 -8.53
N ARG A 39 6.46 -1.35 -8.67
CA ARG A 39 5.63 -0.20 -8.42
C ARG A 39 4.61 -0.36 -7.27
N PRO A 40 5.04 -0.49 -5.99
CA PRO A 40 4.10 -0.62 -4.86
C PRO A 40 3.38 0.70 -4.56
N ASP A 41 2.11 0.63 -4.16
CA ASP A 41 1.30 1.81 -3.80
C ASP A 41 1.89 2.62 -2.65
N ILE A 42 2.50 1.95 -1.66
CA ILE A 42 3.14 2.57 -0.50
C ILE A 42 4.49 1.92 -0.22
N VAL A 43 5.47 2.74 0.15
CA VAL A 43 6.78 2.35 0.63
C VAL A 43 7.00 2.90 2.04
N ILE A 44 7.50 2.05 2.93
CA ILE A 44 7.99 2.44 4.25
C ILE A 44 9.44 1.99 4.36
N HIS A 45 10.33 2.90 4.73
CA HIS A 45 11.77 2.66 4.72
C HIS A 45 12.44 3.25 5.96
N SER A 46 13.41 2.54 6.53
CA SER A 46 14.33 3.08 7.53
C SER A 46 15.75 3.02 6.99
N ALA A 47 16.43 4.17 6.96
CA ALA A 47 17.80 4.27 6.49
C ALA A 47 18.78 3.67 7.52
N SER A 48 18.52 3.87 8.81
CA SER A 48 19.36 3.39 9.90
C SER A 48 19.39 1.87 10.01
N THR A 49 18.26 1.21 9.77
CA THR A 49 18.15 -0.26 9.84
C THR A 49 18.18 -0.95 8.49
N GLN A 50 18.23 -0.18 7.39
CA GLN A 50 18.16 -0.67 6.01
C GLN A 50 16.93 -1.55 5.74
N GLN A 51 15.83 -1.28 6.44
CA GLN A 51 14.57 -2.01 6.27
C GLN A 51 13.69 -1.33 5.22
N LEU A 52 13.07 -2.14 4.36
CA LEU A 52 12.12 -1.71 3.34
C LEU A 52 10.86 -2.57 3.43
N ILE A 53 9.71 -1.91 3.56
CA ILE A 53 8.39 -2.52 3.52
C ILE A 53 7.65 -1.95 2.32
N MET A 54 7.15 -2.83 1.46
CA MET A 54 6.37 -2.49 0.27
C MET A 54 4.92 -2.94 0.50
N VAL A 55 3.96 -2.05 0.25
CA VAL A 55 2.53 -2.34 0.43
C VAL A 55 1.81 -2.16 -0.90
N GLU A 56 1.05 -3.18 -1.27
CA GLU A 56 0.14 -3.16 -2.42
C GLU A 56 -1.31 -3.07 -1.90
N LEU A 57 -2.07 -2.11 -2.41
CA LEU A 57 -3.47 -1.91 -2.10
C LEU A 57 -4.32 -2.64 -3.14
N THR A 58 -5.02 -3.68 -2.70
CA THR A 58 -6.02 -4.35 -3.54
C THR A 58 -7.38 -3.68 -3.34
N VAL A 59 -8.00 -3.22 -4.43
CA VAL A 59 -9.39 -2.74 -4.37
C VAL A 59 -10.30 -3.96 -4.37
N PRO A 60 -11.10 -4.20 -3.31
CA PRO A 60 -12.10 -5.25 -3.35
C PRO A 60 -13.12 -4.87 -4.43
N TYR A 61 -13.26 -5.71 -5.45
CA TYR A 61 -14.26 -5.51 -6.48
C TYR A 61 -15.65 -5.71 -5.85
N GLU A 62 -16.39 -4.64 -5.58
CA GLU A 62 -17.81 -4.74 -5.23
C GLU A 62 -18.58 -5.26 -6.45
N ASN A 63 -18.77 -6.58 -6.52
CA ASN A 63 -19.72 -7.22 -7.43
C ASN A 63 -21.16 -6.81 -7.06
N ARG A 64 -21.62 -5.62 -7.46
CA ARG A 64 -23.05 -5.26 -7.41
C ARG A 64 -23.42 -4.11 -8.35
N MET A 65 -23.19 -4.30 -9.65
CA MET A 65 -24.09 -3.71 -10.65
C MET A 65 -24.98 -4.82 -11.20
N GLU A 66 -26.11 -5.06 -10.54
CA GLU A 66 -27.23 -5.71 -11.21
C GLU A 66 -27.68 -4.74 -12.32
N ARG A 67 -27.46 -5.11 -13.58
CA ARG A 67 -27.94 -4.33 -14.72
C ARG A 67 -29.45 -4.15 -14.57
N PRO A 68 -29.99 -2.91 -14.56
CA PRO A 68 -31.42 -2.75 -14.70
C PRO A 68 -31.80 -3.18 -16.12
N THR A 69 -32.52 -4.31 -16.24
CA THR A 69 -33.19 -4.75 -17.47
C THR A 69 -34.40 -3.85 -17.72
N SER A 70 -34.15 -2.60 -18.07
CA SER A 70 -35.22 -1.72 -18.55
C SER A 70 -35.56 -2.09 -19.99
N THR A 71 -36.37 -3.13 -20.18
CA THR A 71 -37.11 -3.30 -21.44
C THR A 71 -38.07 -2.13 -21.56
N LYS A 72 -37.62 -1.06 -22.23
CA LYS A 72 -38.50 0.06 -22.58
C LYS A 72 -39.46 -0.46 -23.66
N GLY A 73 -40.63 -0.93 -23.22
CA GLY A 73 -41.75 -1.25 -24.11
C GLY A 73 -42.04 -0.02 -24.97
N ARG A 74 -41.73 -0.12 -26.27
CA ARG A 74 -42.27 0.80 -27.27
C ARG A 74 -43.72 0.41 -27.49
N ASN A 75 -44.63 1.14 -26.86
CA ASN A 75 -46.01 1.28 -27.34
C ASN A 75 -46.22 2.75 -27.73
N THR A 76 -46.02 3.04 -29.02
CA THR A 76 -46.74 4.05 -29.80
C THR A 76 -46.66 3.64 -31.26
#